data_AF-A0A556MPJ6-F1
#
_entry.id   AF-A0A556MPJ6-F1
#
_cell.length_a   1.000
_cell.length_b   1.000
_cell.length_c   1.000
_cell.angle_alpha   90.00
_cell.angle_beta   90.00
_cell.angle_gamma   90.00
#
_symmetry.space_group_name_H-M   'P 1'
#
loop_
_entity.id
_entity.type
_entity.pdbx_description
1 polymer ?
#
loop_
_entity_poly.entity_id
_entity_poly.type
_entity_poly.pdbx_seq_one_letter_code
_entity_poly.pdbx_strand_id
1 'polypeptide(L)'
;MKQILLIISLLFSSILSFAQLNISTNYRQDGVWNEETSQWDILSTDEGGTLFEFNKELTTFHHTTASISSDYFISKYDYNEEEVKYTMNIKSDVGNEYEMIIDGVNNCVCFFYWRDSKYYLVRHTIKNTWIKEN
;
A
#
# COMPACT_ATOMS: atom_id res chain seq x y z
N MET A 1 -46.00 8.53 7.24
CA MET A 1 -44.98 9.57 7.48
C MET A 1 -43.91 9.14 8.50
N LYS A 2 -44.27 8.71 9.72
CA LYS A 2 -43.30 8.26 10.75
C LYS A 2 -42.38 7.11 10.30
N GLN A 3 -42.89 6.13 9.55
CA GLN A 3 -42.08 5.01 9.04
C GLN A 3 -41.10 5.43 7.92
N ILE A 4 -41.48 6.40 7.08
CA ILE A 4 -40.59 6.92 6.02
C ILE A 4 -39.45 7.74 6.64
N LEU A 5 -39.73 8.54 7.67
CA LEU A 5 -38.70 9.25 8.44
C LEU A 5 -37.71 8.30 9.11
N LEU A 6 -38.17 7.15 9.62
CA LEU A 6 -37.31 6.13 10.22
C LEU A 6 -36.38 5.49 9.17
N ILE A 7 -36.91 5.18 7.98
CA ILE A 7 -36.14 4.60 6.87
C ILE A 7 -35.09 5.60 6.35
N ILE A 8 -35.44 6.88 6.22
CA ILE A 8 -34.50 7.93 5.83
C ILE A 8 -33.40 8.10 6.90
N SER A 9 -33.76 8.07 8.19
CA SER A 9 -32.79 8.15 9.29
C SER A 9 -31.80 6.97 9.30
N LEU A 10 -32.26 5.77 8.97
CA LEU A 10 -31.42 4.56 8.89
C LEU A 10 -30.49 4.58 7.66
N LEU A 11 -30.97 5.12 6.54
CA LEU A 11 -30.16 5.29 5.32
C LEU A 11 -29.09 6.39 5.47
N PHE A 12 -29.32 7.39 6.33
CA PHE A 12 -28.30 8.41 6.64
C PHE A 12 -27.18 7.91 7.57
N SER A 13 -27.46 6.92 8.43
CA SER A 13 -26.43 6.35 9.33
C SER A 13 -25.43 5.42 8.64
N SER A 14 -25.74 4.90 7.44
CA SER A 14 -24.85 3.97 6.73
C SER A 14 -23.78 4.63 5.86
N ILE A 15 -23.72 5.98 5.81
CA ILE A 15 -22.96 6.68 4.75
C ILE A 15 -21.48 6.96 5.13
N LEU A 16 -21.01 6.72 6.36
CA LEU A 16 -19.66 7.18 6.76
C LEU A 16 -18.84 6.18 7.60
N SER A 17 -19.00 4.87 7.39
CA SER A 17 -17.95 3.93 7.85
C SER A 17 -16.78 3.96 6.87
N PHE A 18 -15.97 5.02 6.96
CA PHE A 18 -14.67 5.06 6.30
C PHE A 18 -13.70 4.25 7.16
N ALA A 19 -13.32 3.11 6.60
CA ALA A 19 -12.61 2.09 7.31
C ALA A 19 -11.15 2.07 6.83
N GLN A 20 -10.21 1.96 7.77
CA GLN A 20 -8.80 2.22 7.55
C GLN A 20 -8.05 0.95 7.12
N LEU A 21 -7.41 0.96 5.94
CA LEU A 21 -6.63 -0.20 5.47
C LEU A 21 -5.32 -0.33 6.24
N ASN A 22 -5.04 -1.55 6.71
CA ASN A 22 -3.78 -1.92 7.33
C ASN A 22 -3.24 -3.19 6.69
N ILE A 23 -1.92 -3.24 6.50
CA ILE A 23 -1.22 -4.36 5.88
C ILE A 23 -0.01 -4.73 6.73
N SER A 24 0.09 -5.99 7.11
CA SER A 24 1.29 -6.56 7.72
C SER A 24 2.01 -7.47 6.74
N THR A 25 3.33 -7.48 6.80
CA THR A 25 4.21 -8.29 5.95
C THR A 25 5.14 -9.16 6.80
N ASN A 26 5.80 -10.13 6.18
CA ASN A 26 6.72 -11.04 6.86
C ASN A 26 7.93 -11.48 6.02
N TYR A 27 8.09 -10.88 4.85
CA TYR A 27 9.21 -11.19 3.97
C TYR A 27 9.44 -10.01 3.03
N ARG A 28 10.70 -9.68 2.82
CA ARG A 28 11.17 -8.60 1.94
C ARG A 28 12.19 -9.13 0.95
N GLN A 29 12.13 -8.62 -0.27
CA GLN A 29 13.13 -8.83 -1.31
C GLN A 29 13.53 -7.49 -1.89
N ASP A 30 14.83 -7.25 -2.04
CA ASP A 30 15.35 -6.10 -2.78
C ASP A 30 15.91 -6.60 -4.11
N GLY A 31 15.51 -5.95 -5.20
CA GLY A 31 15.90 -6.33 -6.55
C GLY A 31 16.31 -5.13 -7.39
N VAL A 32 17.01 -5.42 -8.47
CA VAL A 32 17.36 -4.46 -9.52
C VAL A 32 16.92 -5.00 -10.88
N TRP A 33 16.38 -4.13 -11.71
CA TRP A 33 15.94 -4.51 -13.05
C TRP A 33 17.16 -4.74 -13.94
N ASN A 34 17.18 -5.89 -14.60
CA ASN A 34 18.18 -6.24 -15.61
C ASN A 34 17.57 -6.04 -16.99
N GLU A 35 18.04 -5.00 -17.70
CA GLU A 35 17.53 -4.66 -19.03
C GLU A 35 17.87 -5.72 -20.09
N GLU A 36 18.97 -6.44 -19.94
CA GLU A 36 19.41 -7.46 -20.91
C GLU A 36 18.52 -8.70 -20.86
N THR A 37 18.16 -9.14 -19.64
CA THR A 37 17.34 -10.34 -19.44
C THR A 37 15.85 -10.03 -19.31
N SER A 38 15.49 -8.74 -19.12
CA SER A 38 14.13 -8.30 -18.78
C SER A 38 13.59 -9.01 -17.53
N GLN A 39 14.44 -9.15 -16.51
CA GLN A 39 14.12 -9.81 -15.24
C GLN A 39 14.61 -9.00 -14.03
N TRP A 40 14.06 -9.28 -12.86
CA TRP A 40 14.53 -8.74 -11.59
C TRP A 40 15.64 -9.61 -11.01
N ASP A 41 16.85 -9.06 -10.89
CA ASP A 41 17.94 -9.69 -10.16
C ASP A 41 17.77 -9.40 -8.66
N ILE A 42 17.53 -10.44 -7.86
CA ILE A 42 17.35 -10.31 -6.41
C ILE A 42 18.71 -10.14 -5.74
N LEU A 43 18.88 -9.01 -5.06
CA LEU A 43 20.12 -8.62 -4.39
C LEU A 43 20.16 -9.09 -2.94
N SER A 44 19.02 -9.01 -2.24
CA SER A 44 18.90 -9.39 -0.83
C SER A 44 17.48 -9.79 -0.47
N THR A 45 17.37 -10.52 0.64
CA THR A 45 16.10 -10.96 1.23
C THR A 45 16.14 -10.81 2.75
N ASP A 46 14.99 -10.56 3.36
CA ASP A 46 14.84 -10.43 4.82
C ASP A 46 13.49 -11.03 5.26
N GLU A 47 13.48 -11.78 6.37
CA GLU A 47 12.25 -12.34 6.98
C GLU A 47 11.58 -11.38 7.98
N GLY A 48 12.10 -10.15 8.09
CA GLY A 48 11.52 -9.09 8.89
C GLY A 48 10.10 -8.69 8.47
N GLY A 49 9.21 -8.58 9.45
CA GLY A 49 7.86 -8.05 9.22
C GLY A 49 7.81 -6.52 9.26
N THR A 50 6.97 -5.94 8.41
CA THR A 50 6.68 -4.50 8.40
C THR A 50 5.17 -4.26 8.45
N LEU A 51 4.78 -3.05 8.82
CA LEU A 51 3.39 -2.62 8.94
C LEU A 51 3.15 -1.37 8.08
N PHE A 52 2.06 -1.37 7.32
CA PHE A 52 1.55 -0.22 6.58
C PHE A 52 0.17 0.15 7.12
N GLU A 53 0.01 1.39 7.55
CA GLU A 53 -1.24 1.92 8.13
C GLU A 53 -1.69 3.12 7.29
N PHE A 54 -2.60 2.89 6.35
CA PHE A 54 -3.12 3.94 5.46
C PHE A 54 -4.11 4.80 6.22
N ASN A 55 -4.24 6.09 5.94
CA ASN A 55 -5.37 6.85 6.45
C ASN A 55 -6.66 6.51 5.70
N LYS A 56 -7.79 6.98 6.24
CA LYS A 56 -9.12 6.72 5.68
C LYS A 56 -9.30 7.29 4.28
N GLU A 57 -8.66 8.41 4.00
CA GLU A 57 -8.77 9.13 2.74
C GLU A 57 -7.83 8.57 1.65
N LEU A 58 -7.00 7.57 1.98
CA LEU A 58 -5.97 7.01 1.09
C LEU A 58 -5.05 8.09 0.50
N THR A 59 -4.72 9.09 1.32
CA THR A 59 -3.81 10.19 0.97
C THR A 59 -2.47 10.09 1.69
N THR A 60 -2.38 9.30 2.75
CA THR A 60 -1.16 9.08 3.53
C THR A 60 -1.11 7.67 4.08
N PHE A 61 0.09 7.19 4.39
CA PHE A 61 0.25 5.99 5.22
C PHE A 61 1.51 6.07 6.07
N HIS A 62 1.47 5.40 7.22
CA HIS A 62 2.61 5.19 8.09
C HIS A 62 3.23 3.82 7.79
N HIS A 63 4.53 3.77 7.51
CA HIS A 63 5.27 2.52 7.30
C HIS A 63 6.22 2.30 8.47
N THR A 64 6.05 1.20 9.20
CA THR A 64 6.92 0.81 10.31
C THR A 64 7.65 -0.50 9.99
N THR A 65 8.96 -0.46 10.13
CA THR A 65 9.87 -1.61 10.07
C THR A 65 10.41 -1.90 11.47
N ALA A 66 11.25 -2.93 11.63
CA ALA A 66 11.88 -3.23 12.91
C ALA A 66 12.80 -2.10 13.45
N SER A 67 13.38 -1.29 12.56
CA SER A 67 14.40 -0.30 12.93
C SER A 67 13.99 1.15 12.68
N ILE A 68 13.07 1.39 11.74
CA ILE A 68 12.67 2.73 11.30
C ILE A 68 11.17 2.80 11.02
N SER A 69 10.61 3.99 11.17
CA SER A 69 9.28 4.33 10.68
C SER A 69 9.34 5.58 9.82
N SER A 70 8.47 5.68 8.83
CA SER A 70 8.39 6.83 7.93
C SER A 70 6.96 7.06 7.47
N ASP A 71 6.61 8.33 7.30
CA ASP A 71 5.33 8.72 6.71
C ASP A 71 5.46 8.90 5.21
N TYR A 72 4.40 8.53 4.49
CA TYR A 72 4.32 8.66 3.03
C TYR A 72 3.04 9.38 2.63
N PHE A 73 3.15 10.23 1.61
CA PHE A 73 2.06 10.99 1.01
C PHE A 73 1.73 10.42 -0.36
N ILE A 74 0.47 10.09 -0.60
CA ILE A 74 -0.04 9.55 -1.86
C ILE A 74 -0.54 10.73 -2.71
N SER A 75 0.13 10.95 -3.84
CA SER A 75 -0.19 12.04 -4.78
C SER A 75 -1.20 11.62 -5.86
N LYS A 76 -1.19 10.34 -6.23
CA LYS A 76 -2.09 9.74 -7.21
C LYS A 76 -2.24 8.26 -6.87
N TYR A 77 -3.44 7.73 -7.03
CA TYR A 77 -3.69 6.29 -7.03
C TYR A 77 -4.69 5.91 -8.12
N ASP A 78 -4.61 4.67 -8.56
CA ASP A 78 -5.56 4.01 -9.45
C ASP A 78 -5.82 2.60 -8.92
N TYR A 79 -7.05 2.10 -9.11
CA TYR A 79 -7.44 0.75 -8.70
C TYR A 79 -7.99 -0.02 -9.89
N ASN A 80 -7.38 -1.16 -10.19
CA ASN A 80 -7.84 -2.10 -11.18
C ASN A 80 -8.53 -3.28 -10.48
N GLU A 81 -9.86 -3.38 -10.66
CA GLU A 81 -10.68 -4.45 -10.07
C GLU A 81 -10.36 -5.84 -10.64
N GLU A 82 -10.05 -5.95 -11.93
CA GLU A 82 -9.77 -7.24 -12.59
C GLU A 82 -8.45 -7.85 -12.08
N GLU A 83 -7.47 -7.00 -11.81
CA GLU A 83 -6.16 -7.39 -11.29
C GLU A 83 -6.08 -7.35 -9.75
N VAL A 84 -7.13 -6.86 -9.08
CA VAL A 84 -7.17 -6.60 -7.62
C VAL A 84 -5.91 -5.84 -7.18
N LYS A 85 -5.64 -4.72 -7.87
CA LYS A 85 -4.36 -4.02 -7.79
C LYS A 85 -4.53 -2.52 -7.62
N TYR A 86 -3.89 -1.98 -6.58
CA TYR A 86 -3.67 -0.53 -6.47
C TYR A 86 -2.31 -0.16 -7.05
N THR A 87 -2.26 0.91 -7.83
CA THR A 87 -1.00 1.54 -8.27
C THR A 87 -0.99 2.99 -7.78
N MET A 88 0.11 3.43 -7.19
CA MET A 88 0.21 4.71 -6.49
C MET A 88 1.53 5.43 -6.78
N ASN A 89 1.49 6.76 -6.82
CA ASN A 89 2.68 7.60 -6.75
C ASN A 89 2.78 8.17 -5.34
N ILE A 90 3.87 7.86 -4.65
CA ILE A 90 4.05 8.20 -3.24
C ILE A 90 5.34 8.98 -3.01
N LYS A 91 5.35 9.80 -1.97
CA LYS A 91 6.52 10.57 -1.54
C LYS A 91 6.74 10.39 -0.05
N SER A 92 7.94 10.05 0.38
CA SER A 92 8.28 9.95 1.81
C SER A 92 8.36 11.34 2.46
N ASP A 93 8.23 11.39 3.77
CA ASP A 93 8.47 12.56 4.63
C ASP A 93 9.85 13.23 4.42
N VAL A 94 10.87 12.45 4.06
CA VAL A 94 12.21 12.95 3.68
C VAL A 94 12.35 13.32 2.20
N GLY A 95 11.27 13.22 1.41
CA GLY A 95 11.18 13.73 0.05
C GLY A 95 11.52 12.75 -1.08
N ASN A 96 11.78 11.46 -0.79
CA ASN A 96 12.02 10.45 -1.82
C ASN A 96 10.72 10.04 -2.50
N GLU A 97 10.74 9.87 -3.82
CA GLU A 97 9.56 9.52 -4.62
C GLU A 97 9.63 8.07 -5.11
N TYR A 98 8.49 7.39 -5.07
CA TYR A 98 8.36 5.98 -5.43
C TYR A 98 7.06 5.74 -6.20
N GLU A 99 7.09 4.74 -7.07
CA GLU A 99 5.88 4.05 -7.52
C GLU A 99 5.60 2.91 -6.53
N MET A 100 4.35 2.76 -6.12
CA MET A 100 3.94 1.72 -5.19
C MET A 100 2.79 0.91 -5.77
N ILE A 101 2.86 -0.41 -5.61
CA ILE A 101 1.79 -1.34 -5.98
C ILE A 101 1.36 -2.13 -4.75
N ILE A 102 0.05 -2.25 -4.54
CA ILE A 102 -0.54 -3.28 -3.66
C ILE A 102 -1.24 -4.28 -4.56
N ASP A 103 -0.72 -5.50 -4.62
CA ASP A 103 -1.21 -6.57 -5.47
C ASP A 103 -1.87 -7.64 -4.60
N GLY A 104 -3.20 -7.71 -4.67
CA GLY A 104 -4.00 -8.66 -3.90
C GLY A 104 -3.94 -10.10 -4.44
N VAL A 105 -3.61 -10.29 -5.72
CA VAL A 105 -3.50 -11.62 -6.33
C VAL A 105 -2.17 -12.26 -5.93
N ASN A 106 -1.08 -11.50 -6.03
CA ASN A 106 0.27 -11.96 -5.70
C ASN A 106 0.63 -11.77 -4.22
N ASN A 107 -0.30 -11.22 -3.42
CA ASN A 107 -0.13 -10.93 -1.99
C ASN A 107 1.17 -10.18 -1.72
N CYS A 108 1.37 -9.02 -2.36
CA CYS A 108 2.55 -8.21 -2.12
C CYS A 108 2.31 -6.70 -2.15
N VAL A 109 3.17 -5.99 -1.43
CA VAL A 109 3.37 -4.55 -1.56
C VAL A 109 4.74 -4.32 -2.19
N CYS A 110 4.78 -3.60 -3.31
CA CYS A 110 6.01 -3.32 -4.04
C CYS A 110 6.28 -1.82 -4.09
N PHE A 111 7.53 -1.43 -3.87
CA PHE A 111 8.05 -0.10 -4.14
C PHE A 111 9.00 -0.17 -5.31
N PHE A 112 8.90 0.79 -6.22
CA PHE A 112 9.81 0.95 -7.33
C PHE A 112 10.37 2.36 -7.36
N TYR A 113 11.66 2.47 -7.67
CA TYR A 113 12.34 3.76 -7.75
C TYR A 113 13.59 3.70 -8.60
N TRP A 114 13.99 4.86 -9.11
CA TRP A 114 15.26 5.03 -9.81
C TRP A 114 16.34 5.51 -8.85
N ARG A 115 17.53 4.91 -8.94
CA ARG A 115 18.75 5.38 -8.28
C ARG A 115 19.94 5.07 -9.17
N ASP A 116 20.83 6.03 -9.36
CA ASP A 116 22.06 5.87 -10.17
C ASP A 116 21.81 5.22 -11.54
N SER A 117 20.74 5.68 -12.23
CA SER A 117 20.28 5.17 -13.52
C SER A 117 19.87 3.69 -13.55
N LYS A 118 19.60 3.09 -12.40
CA LYS A 118 19.05 1.73 -12.26
C LYS A 118 17.67 1.77 -11.66
N TYR A 119 16.81 0.86 -12.11
CA TYR A 119 15.47 0.70 -11.58
C TYR A 119 15.46 -0.38 -10.50
N TYR A 120 15.02 -0.02 -9.30
CA TYR A 120 15.03 -0.88 -8.12
C TYR A 120 13.62 -1.29 -7.73
N LEU A 121 13.54 -2.48 -7.12
CA LEU A 121 12.34 -3.05 -6.52
C LEU A 121 12.59 -3.32 -5.04
N VAL A 122 11.64 -2.96 -4.20
CA VAL A 122 11.49 -3.51 -2.85
C VAL A 122 10.14 -4.19 -2.78
N ARG A 123 10.13 -5.50 -2.67
CA ARG A 123 8.92 -6.32 -2.61
C ARG A 123 8.71 -6.85 -1.20
N HIS A 124 7.57 -6.57 -0.61
CA HIS A 124 7.13 -7.17 0.65
C HIS A 124 6.00 -8.18 0.39
N THR A 125 6.12 -9.38 0.95
CA THR A 125 5.02 -10.37 0.94
C THR A 125 4.01 -10.03 2.04
N ILE A 126 2.75 -9.90 1.67
CA ILE A 126 1.64 -9.64 2.57
C ILE A 126 1.38 -10.89 3.42
N LYS A 127 1.40 -10.71 4.73
CA LYS A 127 0.99 -11.73 5.71
C LYS A 127 -0.48 -11.63 6.03
N ASN A 128 -0.99 -10.40 6.23
CA ASN A 128 -2.38 -10.16 6.54
C ASN A 128 -2.79 -8.74 6.16
N THR A 129 -4.06 -8.58 5.78
CA THR A 129 -4.71 -7.28 5.59
C THR A 129 -5.93 -7.20 6.49
N TRP A 130 -6.21 -6.02 7.04
CA TRP A 130 -7.43 -5.80 7.78
C TRP A 130 -7.88 -4.35 7.67
N ILE A 131 -9.18 -4.19 7.87
CA ILE A 131 -9.84 -2.91 7.89
C ILE A 131 -10.11 -2.57 9.36
N LYS A 132 -9.60 -1.43 9.81
CA LYS A 132 -9.88 -0.91 11.15
C LYS A 132 -11.03 0.09 11.05
N GLU A 133 -12.16 -0.28 11.64
CA GLU A 133 -13.29 0.62 11.85
C GLU A 133 -13.01 1.46 13.12
N ASN A 134 -13.30 2.76 13.08
CA ASN A 134 -13.28 3.63 14.26
C ASN A 134 -14.71 3.95 14.66
#